data_AF-A0ABD5X5F2-F1
#
_entry.id   AF-A0ABD5X5F2-F1
#
_cell.length_a   1.000
_cell.length_b   1.000
_cell.length_c   1.000
_cell.angle_alpha   90.00
_cell.angle_beta   90.00
_cell.angle_gamma   90.00
#
_symmetry.space_group_name_H-M   'P 1'
#
loop_
_entity.id
_entity.type
_entity.pdbx_description
1 polymer ?
#
loop_
_entity_poly.entity_id
_entity_poly.type
_entity_poly.pdbx_seq_one_letter_code
_entity_poly.pdbx_strand_id
1 'polypeptide(L)'
;MSSDYDRPRADPDATACSYTDYETTDHATGDVPATGDDAEGLAREVWAELYTVEDPEMPVSIVDLGLIYGLDVAGNEATVDMTLTYSGCPARELILDEVEEAAERVDGIKNAEVRLVWSPDWSVDLVTEQGKEALREFGMSLE
;
A
#
# COMPACT_ATOMS: atom_id res chain seq x y z
N MET A 1 51.31 9.77 -35.36
CA MET A 1 51.16 8.95 -34.15
C MET A 1 49.75 8.38 -34.17
N SER A 2 49.61 7.17 -34.71
CA SER A 2 48.34 6.44 -34.78
C SER A 2 48.15 5.74 -33.43
N SER A 3 47.04 5.97 -32.75
CA SER A 3 46.65 5.14 -31.61
C SER A 3 45.38 4.42 -31.99
N ASP A 4 45.57 3.22 -32.53
CA ASP A 4 44.58 2.15 -32.57
C ASP A 4 44.12 1.87 -31.13
N TYR A 5 42.87 2.22 -30.81
CA TYR A 5 42.21 1.75 -29.61
C TYR A 5 41.34 0.55 -30.01
N ASP A 6 41.92 -0.63 -29.86
CA ASP A 6 41.24 -1.92 -30.03
C ASP A 6 40.11 -2.01 -29.01
N ARG A 7 38.85 -1.92 -29.46
CA ARG A 7 37.68 -2.18 -28.60
C ARG A 7 37.56 -3.70 -28.42
N PRO A 8 37.52 -4.22 -27.19
CA PRO A 8 37.27 -5.63 -26.99
C PRO A 8 35.89 -6.00 -27.57
N ARG A 9 35.84 -7.12 -28.30
CA ARG A 9 34.59 -7.68 -28.82
C ARG A 9 33.69 -8.06 -27.65
N ALA A 10 32.41 -7.72 -27.75
CA ALA A 10 31.40 -8.11 -26.77
C ALA A 10 31.33 -9.64 -26.68
N ASP A 11 31.48 -10.17 -25.46
CA ASP A 11 31.24 -11.57 -25.14
C ASP A 11 29.75 -11.88 -25.32
N PRO A 12 29.35 -12.81 -26.20
CA PRO A 12 27.95 -13.16 -26.41
C PRO A 12 27.37 -14.00 -25.26
N ASP A 13 28.20 -14.40 -24.29
CA ASP A 13 27.83 -15.23 -23.13
C ASP A 13 27.75 -14.41 -21.82
N ALA A 14 27.87 -13.08 -21.90
CA ALA A 14 27.63 -12.20 -20.77
C ALA A 14 26.12 -12.20 -20.44
N THR A 15 25.69 -13.20 -19.69
CA THR A 15 24.39 -13.20 -19.00
C THR A 15 24.39 -11.99 -18.09
N ALA A 16 23.64 -10.96 -18.50
CA ALA A 16 23.40 -9.78 -17.71
C ALA A 16 22.99 -10.20 -16.31
N CYS A 17 23.58 -9.58 -15.29
CA CYS A 17 23.22 -9.77 -13.91
C CYS A 17 21.69 -9.67 -13.77
N SER A 18 21.02 -10.80 -13.60
CA SER A 18 19.63 -10.85 -13.19
C SER A 18 19.60 -10.29 -11.77
N TYR A 19 19.34 -9.00 -11.70
CA TYR A 19 18.98 -8.30 -10.48
C TYR A 19 17.77 -9.04 -9.92
N THR A 20 17.99 -9.76 -8.82
CA THR A 20 16.99 -10.22 -7.85
C THR A 20 15.57 -10.35 -8.39
N ASP A 21 15.18 -11.59 -8.65
CA ASP A 21 13.77 -12.00 -8.76
C ASP A 21 13.12 -11.73 -7.40
N TYR A 22 12.64 -10.50 -7.20
CA TYR A 22 11.65 -10.22 -6.19
C TYR A 22 10.35 -10.73 -6.79
N GLU A 23 9.83 -11.84 -6.26
CA GLU A 23 8.45 -12.24 -6.49
C GLU A 23 7.57 -11.12 -5.92
N THR A 24 7.38 -10.09 -6.74
CA THR A 24 6.69 -8.89 -6.35
C THR A 24 5.22 -9.11 -6.65
N THR A 25 4.44 -9.28 -5.59
CA THR A 25 3.02 -8.94 -5.63
C THR A 25 2.94 -7.41 -5.71
N ASP A 26 3.47 -6.79 -6.78
CA ASP A 26 3.66 -5.34 -6.83
C ASP A 26 2.37 -4.60 -7.18
N HIS A 27 1.38 -5.30 -7.75
CA HIS A 27 0.22 -4.68 -8.37
C HIS A 27 -1.05 -5.00 -7.60
N ALA A 28 -1.75 -3.96 -7.16
CA ALA A 28 -3.14 -4.09 -6.75
C ALA A 28 -4.00 -4.57 -7.93
N THR A 29 -4.92 -5.48 -7.63
CA THR A 29 -5.80 -6.08 -8.64
C THR A 29 -7.20 -5.48 -8.47
N GLY A 30 -7.40 -4.22 -8.86
CA GLY A 30 -8.70 -3.54 -8.70
C GLY A 30 -8.72 -2.06 -9.04
N ASP A 31 -9.90 -1.44 -8.94
CA ASP A 31 -10.07 0.03 -8.91
C ASP A 31 -9.57 0.52 -7.54
N VAL A 32 -8.56 1.38 -7.53
CA VAL A 32 -7.97 1.96 -6.32
C VAL A 32 -8.31 3.45 -6.23
N PRO A 33 -8.47 4.01 -5.00
CA PRO A 33 -8.40 3.33 -3.70
C PRO A 33 -9.64 2.45 -3.44
N ALA A 34 -9.50 1.46 -2.56
CA ALA A 34 -10.64 0.71 -2.06
C ALA A 34 -11.17 1.36 -0.76
N THR A 35 -12.48 1.59 -0.69
CA THR A 35 -13.16 2.19 0.48
C THR A 35 -14.14 1.25 1.16
N GLY A 36 -14.40 0.08 0.58
CA GLY A 36 -15.33 -0.90 1.16
C GLY A 36 -16.81 -0.54 1.06
N ASP A 37 -17.20 0.42 0.20
CA ASP A 37 -18.61 0.83 0.00
C ASP A 37 -19.52 -0.36 -0.34
N ASP A 38 -19.01 -1.31 -1.14
CA ASP A 38 -19.73 -2.52 -1.56
C ASP A 38 -19.46 -3.73 -0.65
N ALA A 39 -18.75 -3.56 0.48
CA ALA A 39 -18.42 -4.67 1.37
C ALA A 39 -19.61 -5.13 2.21
N GLU A 40 -19.76 -6.45 2.35
CA GLU A 40 -20.82 -7.10 3.11
C GLU A 40 -20.24 -8.08 4.15
N GLY A 41 -21.04 -8.38 5.18
CA GLY A 41 -20.66 -9.34 6.23
C GLY A 41 -19.36 -8.96 6.93
N LEU A 42 -18.48 -9.94 7.13
CA LEU A 42 -17.24 -9.80 7.89
C LEU A 42 -16.28 -8.78 7.26
N ALA A 43 -16.24 -8.69 5.93
CA ALA A 43 -15.41 -7.70 5.24
C ALA A 43 -15.83 -6.27 5.58
N ARG A 44 -17.13 -6.01 5.74
CA ARG A 44 -17.65 -4.70 6.16
C ARG A 44 -17.19 -4.33 7.57
N GLU A 45 -17.15 -5.30 8.47
CA GLU A 45 -16.71 -5.10 9.85
C GLU A 45 -15.21 -4.80 9.89
N VAL A 46 -14.40 -5.49 9.09
CA VAL A 46 -12.97 -5.19 8.92
C VAL A 46 -12.76 -3.80 8.34
N TRP A 47 -13.51 -3.40 7.31
CA TRP A 47 -13.46 -2.02 6.81
C TRP A 47 -13.76 -0.99 7.90
N ALA A 48 -14.77 -1.24 8.75
CA ALA A 48 -15.10 -0.33 9.83
C ALA A 48 -13.94 -0.16 10.83
N GLU A 49 -13.21 -1.23 11.16
CA GLU A 49 -12.01 -1.14 12.00
C GLU A 49 -10.85 -0.45 11.28
N LEU A 50 -10.64 -0.71 9.98
CA LEU A 50 -9.61 -0.03 9.18
C LEU A 50 -9.85 1.49 9.09
N TYR A 51 -11.10 1.94 9.08
CA TYR A 51 -11.42 3.37 9.13
C TYR A 51 -10.97 4.04 10.45
N THR A 52 -10.80 3.28 11.54
CA THR A 52 -10.32 3.81 12.82
C THR A 52 -8.80 3.99 12.89
N VAL A 53 -8.07 3.41 11.93
CA VAL A 53 -6.61 3.53 11.84
C VAL A 53 -6.27 4.84 11.14
N GLU A 54 -5.51 5.68 11.83
CA GLU A 54 -5.12 7.02 11.37
C GLU A 54 -3.61 7.07 11.08
N ASP A 55 -3.20 7.87 10.10
CA ASP A 55 -1.77 8.08 9.88
C ASP A 55 -1.16 8.91 11.04
N PRO A 56 -0.02 8.47 11.62
CA PRO A 56 0.59 9.13 12.79
C PRO A 56 1.19 10.51 12.46
N GLU A 57 1.48 10.80 11.20
CA GLU A 57 2.00 12.09 10.75
C GLU A 57 0.86 13.04 10.36
N MET A 58 -0.25 12.49 9.86
CA MET A 58 -1.46 13.19 9.43
C MET A 58 -2.69 12.47 10.02
N PRO A 59 -3.37 13.02 11.04
CA PRO A 59 -4.50 12.36 11.73
C PRO A 59 -5.75 12.31 10.82
N VAL A 60 -5.67 11.44 9.82
CA VAL A 60 -6.66 11.16 8.79
C VAL A 60 -6.64 9.64 8.61
N SER A 61 -7.83 9.07 8.43
CA SER A 61 -7.96 7.62 8.21
C SER A 61 -7.12 7.15 7.02
N ILE A 62 -6.44 6.03 7.17
CA ILE A 62 -5.67 5.41 6.07
C ILE A 62 -6.56 5.02 4.88
N VAL A 63 -7.86 4.77 5.13
CA VAL A 63 -8.84 4.48 4.08
C VAL A 63 -9.16 5.76 3.32
N ASP A 64 -9.41 6.86 4.02
CA ASP A 64 -9.69 8.16 3.40
C ASP A 64 -8.48 8.78 2.71
N LEU A 65 -7.27 8.47 3.19
CA LEU A 65 -6.02 8.80 2.51
C LEU A 65 -5.81 7.99 1.22
N GLY A 66 -6.63 6.96 0.98
CA GLY A 66 -6.50 6.09 -0.18
C GLY A 66 -5.28 5.17 -0.12
N LEU A 67 -4.86 4.78 1.09
CA LEU A 67 -3.73 3.88 1.29
C LEU A 67 -4.12 2.41 1.17
N ILE A 68 -5.40 2.07 1.34
CA ILE A 68 -5.88 0.70 1.13
C ILE A 68 -6.27 0.51 -0.34
N TYR A 69 -5.65 -0.48 -0.97
CA TYR A 69 -5.91 -0.84 -2.36
C TYR A 69 -6.85 -2.05 -2.49
N GLY A 70 -6.93 -2.88 -1.45
CA GLY A 70 -7.84 -4.01 -1.42
C GLY A 70 -7.97 -4.63 -0.03
N LEU A 71 -9.11 -5.27 0.20
CA LEU A 71 -9.36 -6.15 1.33
C LEU A 71 -10.04 -7.41 0.79
N ASP A 72 -9.42 -8.58 1.01
CA ASP A 72 -10.03 -9.89 0.78
C ASP A 72 -10.28 -10.56 2.14
N VAL A 73 -11.46 -11.13 2.32
CA VAL A 73 -11.80 -11.91 3.52
C VAL A 73 -12.25 -13.29 3.10
N ALA A 74 -11.38 -14.27 3.33
CA ALA A 74 -11.60 -15.67 2.99
C ALA A 74 -11.88 -16.48 4.27
N GLY A 75 -13.16 -16.60 4.62
CA GLY A 75 -13.57 -17.33 5.83
C GLY A 75 -13.23 -16.57 7.10
N ASN A 76 -12.06 -16.87 7.69
CA ASN A 76 -11.59 -16.27 8.94
C ASN A 76 -10.17 -15.68 8.82
N GLU A 77 -9.71 -15.49 7.58
CA GLU A 77 -8.43 -14.88 7.23
C GLU A 77 -8.72 -13.60 6.44
N ALA A 78 -8.10 -12.49 6.85
CA ALA A 78 -8.17 -11.20 6.15
C ALA A 78 -6.83 -10.91 5.49
N THR A 79 -6.86 -10.46 4.24
CA THR A 79 -5.68 -9.96 3.54
C THR A 79 -5.92 -8.52 3.13
N VAL A 80 -5.09 -7.61 3.63
CA VAL A 80 -5.16 -6.18 3.34
C VAL A 80 -4.01 -5.82 2.41
N ASP A 81 -4.34 -5.41 1.18
CA ASP A 81 -3.36 -4.84 0.25
C ASP A 81 -3.33 -3.32 0.47
N MET A 82 -2.18 -2.78 0.87
CA MET A 82 -2.03 -1.35 1.13
C MET A 82 -0.71 -0.78 0.61
N THR A 83 -0.68 0.53 0.45
CA THR A 83 0.51 1.30 0.09
C THR A 83 0.84 2.33 1.17
N LEU A 84 1.95 3.05 1.02
CA LEU A 84 2.38 4.09 1.96
C LEU A 84 2.80 5.36 1.23
N THR A 85 2.55 6.50 1.85
CA THR A 85 2.95 7.83 1.38
C THR A 85 4.47 8.01 1.35
N TYR A 86 5.21 7.29 2.20
CA TYR A 86 6.67 7.38 2.30
C TYR A 86 7.39 6.02 2.42
N SER A 87 8.44 5.85 1.61
CA SER A 87 9.18 4.59 1.48
C SER A 87 10.21 4.32 2.60
N GLY A 88 10.39 5.20 3.60
CA GLY A 88 11.51 5.08 4.55
C GLY A 88 11.31 5.57 5.99
N CYS A 89 10.08 5.77 6.48
CA CYS A 89 9.86 6.27 7.84
C CYS A 89 9.71 5.14 8.88
N PRO A 90 10.20 5.31 10.13
CA PRO A 90 9.97 4.34 11.22
C PRO A 90 8.49 4.16 11.57
N ALA A 91 7.64 5.10 11.13
CA ALA A 91 6.18 5.03 11.24
C ALA A 91 5.56 3.89 10.40
N ARG A 92 6.27 3.35 9.40
CA ARG A 92 5.75 2.23 8.58
C ARG A 92 5.34 1.05 9.44
N GLU A 93 6.27 0.57 10.26
CA GLU A 93 6.06 -0.66 11.04
C GLU A 93 4.88 -0.47 12.00
N LEU A 94 4.72 0.73 12.56
CA LEU A 94 3.59 1.08 13.43
C LEU A 94 2.25 1.01 12.69
N ILE A 95 2.16 1.61 11.49
CA ILE A 95 0.91 1.60 10.70
C ILE A 95 0.57 0.16 10.27
N LEU A 96 1.56 -0.60 9.81
CA LEU A 96 1.32 -1.99 9.37
C LEU A 96 0.81 -2.87 10.52
N ASP A 97 1.43 -2.74 11.70
CA ASP A 97 1.00 -3.45 12.92
C ASP A 97 -0.41 -3.00 13.33
N GLU A 98 -0.69 -1.69 13.32
CA GLU A 98 -2.00 -1.15 13.69
C GLU A 98 -3.11 -1.59 12.72
N VAL A 99 -2.83 -1.70 11.42
CA VAL A 99 -3.75 -2.25 10.40
C VAL A 99 -4.02 -3.72 10.63
N GLU A 100 -2.98 -4.51 10.88
CA GLU A 100 -3.10 -5.93 11.18
C GLU A 100 -3.95 -6.14 12.44
N GLU A 101 -3.59 -5.45 13.53
CA GLU A 101 -4.32 -5.49 14.79
C GLU A 101 -5.79 -5.04 14.63
N ALA A 102 -6.05 -3.98 13.86
CA ALA A 102 -7.41 -3.52 13.61
C ALA A 102 -8.25 -4.58 12.88
N ALA A 103 -7.69 -5.25 11.87
CA ALA A 103 -8.38 -6.34 11.19
C ALA A 103 -8.61 -7.55 12.11
N GLU A 104 -7.65 -7.88 12.98
CA GLU A 104 -7.77 -9.00 13.93
C GLU A 104 -8.72 -8.73 15.11
N ARG A 105 -9.08 -7.46 15.39
CA ARG A 105 -10.09 -7.13 16.42
C ARG A 105 -11.50 -7.56 16.05
N VAL A 106 -11.78 -7.79 14.77
CA VAL A 106 -13.11 -8.18 14.30
C VAL A 106 -13.43 -9.62 14.71
N ASP A 107 -14.55 -9.80 15.42
CA ASP A 107 -15.02 -11.13 15.83
C ASP A 107 -15.32 -11.99 14.59
N GLY A 108 -14.50 -13.03 14.39
CA GLY A 108 -14.58 -13.91 13.22
C GLY A 108 -13.30 -13.94 12.40
N ILE A 109 -12.44 -12.93 12.50
CA ILE A 109 -11.07 -12.97 11.96
C ILE A 109 -10.16 -13.66 12.97
N LYS A 110 -9.34 -14.60 12.51
CA LYS A 110 -8.32 -15.28 13.35
C LYS A 110 -6.90 -14.93 12.96
N ASN A 111 -6.72 -14.45 11.74
CA ASN A 111 -5.44 -13.99 11.24
C ASN A 111 -5.68 -12.90 10.20
N ALA A 112 -4.92 -11.82 10.31
CA ALA A 112 -4.81 -10.83 9.26
C ALA A 112 -3.39 -10.86 8.68
N GLU A 113 -3.28 -10.61 7.37
CA GLU A 113 -2.02 -10.43 6.67
C GLU A 113 -2.07 -9.07 5.96
N VAL A 114 -1.07 -8.22 6.21
CA VAL A 114 -0.92 -6.95 5.50
C VAL A 114 0.15 -7.11 4.41
N ARG A 115 -0.25 -6.83 3.17
CA ARG A 115 0.63 -6.86 2.00
C ARG A 115 0.90 -5.46 1.51
N LEU A 116 2.18 -5.11 1.50
CA LEU A 116 2.62 -3.81 1.01
C LEU A 116 2.79 -3.86 -0.52
N VAL A 117 1.99 -3.06 -1.22
CA VAL A 117 2.02 -2.92 -2.68
C VAL A 117 2.46 -1.51 -3.08
N TRP A 118 3.27 -1.42 -4.13
CA TRP A 118 3.84 -0.15 -4.59
C TRP A 118 3.30 0.29 -5.95
N SER A 119 2.61 -0.59 -6.68
CA SER A 119 1.94 -0.27 -7.93
C SER A 119 0.41 -0.39 -7.79
N PRO A 120 -0.36 0.63 -8.19
CA PRO A 120 0.10 1.94 -8.67
C PRO A 120 0.74 2.78 -7.55
N ASP A 121 1.63 3.72 -7.90
CA ASP A 121 2.18 4.68 -6.95
C ASP A 121 1.06 5.50 -6.29
N TRP A 122 1.17 5.73 -4.98
CA TRP A 122 0.21 6.57 -4.27
C TRP A 122 0.27 8.03 -4.77
N SER A 123 -0.90 8.65 -4.93
CA SER A 123 -1.02 10.07 -5.28
C SER A 123 -2.22 10.69 -4.57
N VAL A 124 -2.21 12.03 -4.42
CA VAL A 124 -3.30 12.78 -3.78
C VAL A 124 -4.66 12.62 -4.47
N ASP A 125 -4.67 12.21 -5.74
CA ASP A 125 -5.89 11.88 -6.49
C ASP A 125 -6.62 10.67 -5.92
N LEU A 126 -5.92 9.79 -5.19
CA LEU A 126 -6.50 8.63 -4.50
C LEU A 126 -7.11 9.01 -3.14
N VAL A 127 -6.93 10.24 -2.66
CA VAL A 127 -7.55 10.67 -1.40
C VAL A 127 -9.06 10.88 -1.62
N THR A 128 -9.88 10.34 -0.72
CA THR A 128 -11.34 10.51 -0.75
C THR A 128 -11.73 11.98 -0.52
N GLU A 129 -12.98 12.34 -0.82
CA GLU A 129 -13.45 13.70 -0.55
C GLU A 129 -13.43 14.04 0.94
N GLN A 130 -13.74 13.06 1.80
CA GLN A 130 -13.62 13.16 3.26
C GLN A 130 -12.16 13.34 3.68
N GLY A 131 -11.23 12.56 3.11
CA GLY A 131 -9.80 12.71 3.37
C GLY A 131 -9.29 14.09 2.96
N LYS A 132 -9.69 14.61 1.80
CA LYS A 132 -9.33 15.96 1.35
C LYS A 132 -9.83 17.04 2.31
N GLU A 133 -11.04 16.88 2.85
CA GLU A 133 -11.57 17.81 3.86
C GLU A 133 -10.73 17.75 5.15
N ALA A 134 -10.44 16.56 5.66
CA ALA A 134 -9.60 16.38 6.84
C ALA A 134 -8.18 16.94 6.66
N LEU A 135 -7.56 16.74 5.49
CA LEU A 135 -6.24 17.31 5.17
C LEU A 135 -6.26 18.84 5.12
N ARG A 136 -7.35 19.44 4.61
CA ARG A 136 -7.54 20.90 4.62
C ARG A 136 -7.72 21.43 6.04
N GLU A 137 -8.45 20.73 6.90
CA GLU A 137 -8.62 21.08 8.31
C GLU A 137 -7.29 20.98 9.08
N PHE A 138 -6.47 19.98 8.76
CA PHE A 138 -5.12 19.83 9.29
C PHE A 138 -4.16 20.96 8.84
N GLY A 139 -4.52 21.71 7.80
CA GLY A 139 -3.77 22.87 7.32
C GLY A 139 -2.86 22.58 6.13
N MET A 140 -3.01 21.43 5.46
CA MET A 140 -2.40 21.21 4.16
C MET A 140 -3.19 21.93 3.07
N SER A 141 -2.51 22.77 2.30
CA SER A 141 -3.08 23.38 1.10
C SER A 141 -2.93 22.38 -0.06
N LEU A 142 -4.02 21.68 -0.38
CA LEU A 142 -4.14 20.91 -1.62
C LEU A 142 -4.46 21.93 -2.73
N GLU A 143 -3.43 22.45 -3.41
CA GLU A 143 -3.55 23.34 -4.58
C GLU A 143 -3.74 22.57 -5.89
#